data_AF-A0A520A169-F1
#
_entry.id   AF-A0A520A169-F1
#
_cell.length_a   1.000
_cell.length_b   1.000
_cell.length_c   1.000
_cell.angle_alpha   90.00
_cell.angle_beta   90.00
_cell.angle_gamma   90.00
#
_symmetry.space_group_name_H-M   'P 1'
#
loop_
_entity.id
_entity.type
_entity.pdbx_description
1 polymer ?
#
loop_
_entity_poly.entity_id
_entity_poly.type
_entity_poly.pdbx_seq_one_letter_code
_entity_poly.pdbx_strand_id
1 'polypeptide(L)'
;MAELAQHFPTLSFTSWTDALFQQQPDLWVEGQEVFLEEDDLTRLTQRLAASPELPQLSPPIYPDQACYLAKRLVNYQDQALHALTEIEADPHAFGYSVYALVLDLAGGNGIAQKVYRVTHPQKPRPGRPDPAAERQLASARIAAVRRARGELGYR
;
A
#
# COMPACT_ATOMS: atom_id res chain seq x y z
N MET A 1 -6.21 29.93 10.37
CA MET A 1 -6.14 28.48 10.11
C MET A 1 -7.55 27.98 9.89
N ALA A 2 -7.80 27.13 8.91
CA ALA A 2 -9.14 26.61 8.64
C ALA A 2 -9.60 25.74 9.82
N GLU A 3 -10.80 26.00 10.33
CA GLU A 3 -11.40 25.21 11.41
C GLU A 3 -11.72 23.83 10.85
N LEU A 4 -11.16 22.76 11.43
CA LEU A 4 -11.27 21.38 10.91
C LEU A 4 -12.74 20.95 10.70
N ALA A 5 -13.66 21.48 11.51
CA ALA A 5 -15.10 21.29 11.37
C ALA A 5 -15.66 21.74 10.00
N GLN A 6 -15.09 22.80 9.40
CA GLN A 6 -15.51 23.31 8.10
C GLN A 6 -15.17 22.35 6.94
N HIS A 7 -14.19 21.47 7.13
CA HIS A 7 -13.81 20.45 6.15
C HIS A 7 -14.70 19.20 6.21
N PHE A 8 -15.41 18.98 7.32
CA PHE A 8 -16.30 17.83 7.51
C PHE A 8 -17.71 18.25 7.98
N PRO A 9 -18.41 19.12 7.22
CA PRO A 9 -19.66 19.72 7.67
C PRO A 9 -20.82 18.73 7.83
N THR A 10 -20.71 17.55 7.21
CA THR A 10 -21.73 16.50 7.24
C THR A 10 -21.49 15.45 8.32
N LEU A 11 -20.35 15.48 9.02
CA LEU A 11 -20.07 14.51 10.08
C LEU A 11 -20.89 14.78 11.33
N SER A 12 -21.44 13.72 11.90
CA SER A 12 -22.16 13.78 13.17
C SER A 12 -21.23 14.14 14.33
N PHE A 13 -21.77 14.77 15.36
CA PHE A 13 -21.04 15.02 16.61
C PHE A 13 -20.49 13.72 17.22
N THR A 14 -21.24 12.62 17.11
CA THR A 14 -20.81 11.30 17.60
C THR A 14 -19.55 10.81 16.89
N SER A 15 -19.50 10.92 15.55
CA SER A 15 -18.31 10.57 14.77
C SER A 15 -17.08 11.41 15.17
N TRP A 16 -17.30 12.69 15.45
CA TRP A 16 -16.25 13.59 15.96
C TRP A 16 -15.74 13.17 17.34
N THR A 17 -16.65 12.93 18.29
CA THR A 17 -16.27 12.50 19.64
C THR A 17 -15.56 11.16 19.61
N ASP A 18 -16.03 10.21 18.81
CA ASP A 18 -15.42 8.89 18.68
C ASP A 18 -14.00 8.99 18.12
N ALA A 19 -13.77 9.84 17.11
CA ALA A 19 -12.45 10.07 16.55
C ALA A 19 -11.49 10.68 17.59
N LEU A 20 -11.94 11.66 18.38
CA LEU A 20 -11.16 12.27 19.45
C LEU A 20 -10.86 11.27 20.58
N PHE A 21 -11.85 10.48 21.02
CA PHE A 21 -11.65 9.47 22.07
C PHE A 21 -10.68 8.36 21.66
N GLN A 22 -10.68 7.98 20.38
CA GLN A 22 -9.80 6.93 19.87
C GLN A 22 -8.37 7.42 19.65
N GLN A 23 -8.17 8.69 19.29
CA GLN A 23 -6.84 9.24 19.03
C GLN A 23 -6.20 9.85 20.28
N GLN A 24 -7.01 10.32 21.25
CA GLN A 24 -6.56 11.02 22.45
C GLN A 24 -5.44 12.05 22.17
N PRO A 25 -5.67 12.98 21.22
CA PRO A 25 -4.63 13.93 20.84
C PRO A 25 -4.34 14.91 21.99
N ASP A 26 -3.13 15.46 22.01
CA ASP A 26 -2.79 16.50 22.97
C ASP A 26 -3.46 17.82 22.57
N LEU A 27 -4.43 18.24 23.38
CA LEU A 27 -5.23 19.44 23.15
C LEU A 27 -4.73 20.59 24.01
N TRP A 28 -4.47 21.73 23.38
CA TRP A 28 -4.07 22.96 24.03
C TRP A 28 -5.19 23.98 23.87
N VAL A 29 -5.59 24.64 24.95
CA VAL A 29 -6.71 25.60 24.91
C VAL A 29 -6.15 27.00 25.15
N GLU A 30 -6.38 27.91 24.22
CA GLU A 30 -6.06 29.32 24.37
C GLU A 30 -7.33 30.15 24.10
N GLY A 31 -7.89 30.72 25.16
CA GLY A 31 -9.15 31.45 25.08
C GLY A 31 -10.35 30.55 24.70
N GLN A 32 -10.95 30.81 23.55
CA GLN A 32 -12.05 30.00 22.99
C GLN A 32 -11.58 29.05 21.88
N GLU A 33 -10.27 29.01 21.61
CA GLU A 33 -9.69 28.20 20.54
C GLU A 33 -9.01 26.95 21.11
N VAL A 34 -9.16 25.85 20.38
CA VAL A 34 -8.52 24.57 20.70
C VAL A 34 -7.48 24.28 19.63
N PHE A 35 -6.25 24.05 20.05
CA PHE A 35 -5.10 23.78 19.20
C PHE A 35 -4.67 22.32 19.34
N LEU A 36 -4.18 21.80 18.23
CA LEU A 36 -3.63 20.46 18.08
C LEU A 36 -2.21 20.60 17.57
N GLU A 37 -1.31 19.70 17.98
CA GLU A 37 -0.04 19.53 17.30
C GLU A 37 -0.28 19.11 15.84
N GLU A 38 0.63 19.46 14.93
CA GLU A 38 0.50 19.18 13.49
C GLU A 38 0.30 17.69 13.19
N ASP A 39 1.05 16.81 13.87
CA ASP A 39 0.94 15.36 13.71
C ASP A 39 -0.42 14.84 14.19
N ASP A 40 -0.93 15.36 15.31
CA ASP A 40 -2.23 14.98 15.86
C ASP A 40 -3.38 15.52 15.02
N LEU A 41 -3.26 16.74 14.50
CA LEU A 41 -4.19 17.30 13.53
C LEU A 41 -4.23 16.43 12.26
N THR A 42 -3.08 16.00 11.77
CA THR A 42 -2.99 15.13 10.58
C THR A 42 -3.65 13.78 10.84
N ARG A 43 -3.34 13.13 11.96
CA ARG A 43 -3.95 11.85 12.36
C ARG A 43 -5.45 11.96 12.53
N LEU A 44 -5.93 13.00 13.21
CA LEU A 44 -7.35 13.25 13.42
C LEU A 44 -8.07 13.50 12.09
N THR A 45 -7.48 14.33 11.21
CA THR A 45 -8.02 14.61 9.87
C THR A 45 -8.17 13.33 9.06
N GLN A 46 -7.15 12.46 9.06
CA GLN A 46 -7.20 11.18 8.37
C GLN A 46 -8.27 10.24 8.96
N ARG A 47 -8.43 10.23 10.28
CA ARG A 47 -9.45 9.41 10.96
C ARG A 47 -10.86 9.85 10.59
N LEU A 48 -11.12 11.16 10.61
CA LEU A 48 -12.42 11.74 10.24
C LEU A 48 -12.72 11.51 8.76
N ALA A 49 -11.74 11.68 7.88
CA ALA A 49 -11.87 11.40 6.45
C ALA A 49 -12.18 9.91 6.13
N ALA A 50 -11.82 9.00 7.03
CA ALA A 50 -12.13 7.57 6.93
C ALA A 50 -13.50 7.18 7.52
N SER A 51 -14.29 8.15 8.02
CA SER A 51 -15.61 7.88 8.61
C SER A 51 -16.57 7.27 7.59
N PRO A 52 -17.36 6.23 7.96
CA PRO A 52 -18.36 5.63 7.08
C PRO A 52 -19.53 6.57 6.76
N GLU A 53 -19.69 7.66 7.51
CA GLU A 53 -20.69 8.70 7.23
C GLU A 53 -20.33 9.54 5.99
N LEU A 54 -19.06 9.55 5.60
CA LEU A 54 -18.62 10.25 4.39
C LEU A 54 -18.80 9.36 3.15
N PRO A 55 -19.19 9.93 2.01
CA PRO A 55 -19.35 9.18 0.78
C PRO A 55 -18.01 8.55 0.36
N GLN A 56 -17.96 7.22 0.32
CA GLN A 56 -16.82 6.50 -0.22
C GLN A 56 -16.88 6.48 -1.74
N LEU A 57 -15.87 7.06 -2.38
CA LEU A 57 -15.71 6.99 -3.82
C LEU A 57 -15.21 5.59 -4.24
N SER A 58 -15.80 5.05 -5.30
CA SER A 58 -15.38 3.78 -5.91
C SER A 58 -15.17 3.96 -7.42
N PRO A 59 -13.91 4.00 -7.91
CA PRO A 59 -12.66 3.88 -7.15
C PRO A 59 -12.38 5.13 -6.30
N PRO A 60 -11.61 5.00 -5.19
CA PRO A 60 -11.19 6.14 -4.42
C PRO A 60 -10.23 7.02 -5.23
N ILE A 61 -10.20 8.31 -4.92
CA ILE A 61 -9.20 9.24 -5.47
C ILE A 61 -7.89 8.97 -4.76
N TYR A 62 -6.86 8.59 -5.51
CA TYR A 62 -5.53 8.36 -4.96
C TYR A 62 -4.69 9.64 -5.07
N PRO A 63 -4.10 10.13 -3.96
CA PRO A 63 -3.19 11.26 -4.02
C PRO A 63 -1.89 10.88 -4.74
N ASP A 64 -1.18 11.88 -5.30
CA ASP A 64 0.04 11.68 -6.09
C ASP A 64 1.12 10.87 -5.34
N GLN A 65 1.22 11.06 -4.03
CA GLN A 65 2.14 10.29 -3.18
C GLN A 65 1.79 8.79 -3.17
N ALA A 66 0.50 8.45 -3.06
CA ALA A 66 0.04 7.06 -3.12
C ALA A 66 0.28 6.47 -4.52
N CYS A 67 0.04 7.26 -5.58
CA CYS A 67 0.34 6.88 -6.97
C CYS A 67 1.84 6.59 -7.17
N TYR A 68 2.71 7.46 -6.63
CA TYR A 68 4.16 7.30 -6.69
C TYR A 68 4.62 6.03 -5.95
N LEU A 69 4.15 5.80 -4.72
CA LEU A 69 4.50 4.60 -3.95
C LEU A 69 4.01 3.33 -4.63
N ALA A 70 2.80 3.34 -5.17
CA ALA A 70 2.25 2.22 -5.92
C ALA A 70 3.11 1.87 -7.14
N LYS A 71 3.50 2.88 -7.94
CA LYS A 71 4.41 2.71 -9.06
C LYS A 71 5.77 2.16 -8.63
N ARG A 72 6.33 2.69 -7.54
CA ARG A 72 7.64 2.26 -7.03
C ARG A 72 7.62 0.79 -6.59
N LEU A 73 6.58 0.36 -5.87
CA LEU A 73 6.40 -1.03 -5.45
C LEU A 73 6.20 -1.99 -6.63
N VAL A 74 5.43 -1.57 -7.65
CA VAL A 74 5.28 -2.36 -8.88
C VAL A 74 6.62 -2.50 -9.63
N ASN A 75 7.41 -1.43 -9.70
CA ASN A 75 8.74 -1.49 -10.32
C ASN A 75 9.68 -2.43 -9.55
N TYR A 76 9.63 -2.44 -8.22
CA TYR A 76 10.41 -3.37 -7.42
C TYR A 76 9.97 -4.81 -7.62
N GLN A 77 8.67 -5.06 -7.77
CA GLN A 77 8.18 -6.38 -8.13
C GLN A 77 8.74 -6.83 -9.49
N ASP A 78 8.71 -5.97 -10.51
CA ASP A 78 9.24 -6.30 -11.83
C ASP A 78 10.74 -6.63 -11.77
N GLN A 79 11.53 -5.83 -11.03
CA GLN A 79 12.95 -6.11 -10.80
C GLN A 79 13.17 -7.43 -10.05
N ALA A 80 12.36 -7.71 -9.03
CA ALA A 80 12.45 -8.94 -8.27
C ALA A 80 12.04 -10.17 -9.10
N LEU A 81 11.11 -10.04 -10.05
CA LEU A 81 10.76 -11.11 -10.98
C LEU A 81 11.89 -11.44 -11.96
N HIS A 82 12.71 -10.45 -12.33
CA HIS A 82 13.95 -10.71 -13.06
C HIS A 82 14.98 -11.43 -12.20
N ALA A 83 15.22 -10.97 -10.96
CA ALA A 83 16.14 -11.61 -10.03
C ALA A 83 15.68 -13.02 -9.62
N LEU A 84 14.36 -13.28 -9.59
CA LEU A 84 13.79 -14.59 -9.32
C LEU A 84 14.27 -15.62 -10.35
N THR A 85 14.48 -15.23 -11.61
CA THR A 85 15.03 -16.12 -12.65
C THR A 85 16.45 -16.58 -12.32
N GLU A 86 17.26 -15.75 -11.66
CA GLU A 86 18.60 -16.13 -11.21
C GLU A 86 18.52 -17.12 -10.03
N ILE A 87 17.59 -16.90 -9.10
CA ILE A 87 17.33 -17.83 -7.98
C ILE A 87 16.75 -19.16 -8.49
N GLU A 88 15.94 -19.15 -9.54
CA GLU A 88 15.41 -20.38 -10.16
C GLU A 88 16.53 -21.24 -10.78
N ALA A 89 17.59 -20.61 -11.30
CA ALA A 89 18.74 -21.32 -11.86
C ALA A 89 19.60 -22.00 -10.79
N ASP A 90 19.75 -21.37 -9.62
CA ASP A 90 20.39 -21.96 -8.43
C ASP A 90 19.70 -21.47 -7.14
N PRO A 91 18.77 -22.27 -6.58
CA PRO A 91 18.03 -21.91 -5.37
C PRO A 91 18.90 -21.73 -4.12
N HIS A 92 20.15 -22.19 -4.13
CA HIS A 92 21.09 -22.13 -3.00
C HIS A 92 22.20 -21.08 -3.17
N ALA A 93 22.30 -20.43 -4.34
CA ALA A 93 23.34 -19.43 -4.62
C ALA A 93 23.32 -18.23 -3.65
N PHE A 94 22.15 -17.89 -3.11
CA PHE A 94 21.96 -16.71 -2.28
C PHE A 94 21.66 -17.06 -0.81
N GLY A 95 22.25 -16.28 0.09
CA GLY A 95 21.96 -16.33 1.51
C GLY A 95 20.47 -16.05 1.82
N TYR A 96 20.00 -16.53 2.97
CA TYR A 96 18.58 -16.53 3.33
C TYR A 96 17.93 -15.13 3.24
N SER A 97 18.58 -14.08 3.73
CA SER A 97 18.00 -12.73 3.74
C SER A 97 17.80 -12.15 2.33
N VAL A 98 18.74 -12.38 1.42
CA VAL A 98 18.63 -11.91 0.02
C VAL A 98 17.55 -12.70 -0.70
N TYR A 99 17.55 -14.02 -0.50
CA TYR A 99 16.52 -14.91 -1.00
C TYR A 99 15.11 -14.45 -0.56
N ALA A 100 14.89 -14.30 0.75
CA ALA A 100 13.60 -13.90 1.30
C ALA A 100 13.14 -12.54 0.76
N LEU A 101 14.04 -11.55 0.70
CA LEU A 101 13.74 -10.23 0.16
C LEU A 101 13.27 -10.29 -1.30
N VAL A 102 13.97 -11.04 -2.15
CA VAL A 102 13.59 -11.17 -3.56
C VAL A 102 12.25 -11.87 -3.72
N LEU A 103 12.00 -12.93 -2.94
CA LEU A 103 10.71 -13.62 -2.96
C LEU A 103 9.55 -12.71 -2.52
N ASP A 104 9.74 -11.96 -1.43
CA ASP A 104 8.71 -11.05 -0.91
C ASP A 104 8.39 -9.92 -1.90
N LEU A 105 9.43 -9.33 -2.52
CA LEU A 105 9.24 -8.32 -3.56
C LEU A 105 8.60 -8.88 -4.83
N ALA A 106 8.99 -10.08 -5.26
CA ALA A 106 8.42 -10.74 -6.44
C ALA A 106 6.94 -11.11 -6.24
N GLY A 107 6.55 -11.46 -5.00
CA GLY A 107 5.14 -11.67 -4.63
C GLY A 107 4.29 -10.41 -4.83
N GLY A 108 4.91 -9.24 -4.67
CA GLY A 108 4.31 -7.94 -4.92
C GLY A 108 3.27 -7.54 -3.88
N ASN A 109 2.64 -6.39 -4.12
CA ASN A 109 1.62 -5.84 -3.23
C ASN A 109 0.32 -5.60 -4.01
N GLY A 110 -0.74 -6.34 -3.66
CA GLY A 110 -2.03 -6.31 -4.36
C GLY A 110 -2.70 -4.93 -4.33
N ILE A 111 -2.53 -4.17 -3.25
CA ILE A 111 -3.04 -2.79 -3.14
C ILE A 111 -2.26 -1.89 -4.11
N ALA A 112 -0.93 -1.93 -4.07
CA ALA A 112 -0.07 -1.16 -4.98
C ALA A 112 -0.38 -1.46 -6.45
N GLN A 113 -0.57 -2.73 -6.81
CA GLN A 113 -0.97 -3.12 -8.17
C GLN A 113 -2.34 -2.57 -8.56
N LYS A 114 -3.33 -2.58 -7.65
CA LYS A 114 -4.66 -2.01 -7.89
C LYS A 114 -4.57 -0.50 -8.12
N VAL A 115 -3.89 0.23 -7.23
CA VAL A 115 -3.67 1.68 -7.35
C VAL A 115 -2.97 2.00 -8.67
N TYR A 116 -1.88 1.28 -8.97
CA TYR A 116 -1.12 1.48 -10.19
C TYR A 116 -1.97 1.25 -11.45
N ARG A 117 -2.80 0.20 -11.47
CA ARG A 117 -3.68 -0.09 -12.62
C ARG A 117 -4.71 1.01 -12.88
N VAL A 118 -5.33 1.53 -11.81
CA VAL A 118 -6.35 2.59 -11.92
C VAL A 118 -5.73 3.92 -12.33
N THR A 119 -4.51 4.21 -11.87
CA THR A 119 -3.84 5.51 -12.07
C THR A 119 -2.93 5.54 -13.31
N HIS A 120 -2.45 4.39 -13.76
CA HIS A 120 -1.54 4.24 -14.91
C HIS A 120 -2.10 3.19 -15.88
N PRO A 121 -3.16 3.50 -16.64
CA PRO A 121 -3.74 2.58 -17.61
C PRO A 121 -2.66 2.16 -18.62
N GLN A 122 -2.29 0.88 -18.59
CA GLN A 122 -1.31 0.34 -19.52
C GLN A 122 -1.95 0.20 -20.90
N LYS A 123 -1.35 0.85 -21.91
CA LYS A 123 -1.61 0.48 -23.30
C LYS A 123 -0.70 -0.69 -23.65
N PRO A 124 -1.24 -1.82 -24.17
CA PRO A 124 -0.41 -2.92 -24.62
C PRO A 124 0.58 -2.41 -25.66
N ARG A 125 1.87 -2.68 -25.46
CA ARG A 125 2.91 -2.37 -26.44
C ARG A 125 3.19 -3.63 -27.26
N PRO A 126 3.11 -3.58 -28.61
CA PRO A 126 3.41 -4.74 -29.44
C PRO A 126 4.84 -5.23 -29.20
N GLY A 127 5.01 -6.54 -29.03
CA GLY A 127 6.33 -7.18 -28.94
C GLY A 127 7.01 -7.19 -27.56
N ARG A 128 6.39 -6.63 -26.50
CA ARG A 128 6.89 -6.78 -25.12
C ARG A 128 6.02 -7.79 -24.37
N PRO A 129 6.61 -8.74 -23.61
CA PRO A 129 5.86 -9.60 -22.70
C PRO A 129 4.99 -8.74 -21.78
N ASP A 130 3.75 -9.15 -21.56
CA ASP A 130 2.84 -8.45 -20.66
C ASP A 130 3.35 -8.59 -19.22
N PRO A 131 3.82 -7.50 -18.57
CA PRO A 131 4.29 -7.58 -17.19
C PRO A 131 3.18 -8.03 -16.23
N ALA A 132 1.90 -7.83 -16.58
CA ALA A 132 0.80 -8.31 -15.78
C ALA A 132 0.70 -9.85 -15.81
N ALA A 133 1.04 -10.49 -16.92
CA ALA A 133 1.05 -11.94 -17.04
C ALA A 133 2.18 -12.57 -16.20
N GLU A 134 3.38 -11.98 -16.21
CA GLU A 134 4.50 -12.45 -15.37
C GLU A 134 4.17 -12.35 -13.87
N ARG A 135 3.50 -11.28 -13.45
CA ARG A 135 3.04 -11.10 -12.07
C ARG A 135 1.98 -12.12 -11.65
N GLN A 136 1.12 -12.56 -12.56
CA GLN A 136 0.14 -13.62 -12.25
C GLN A 136 0.81 -14.97 -11.97
N LEU A 137 1.95 -15.24 -12.61
CA LEU A 137 2.72 -16.47 -12.42
C LEU A 137 3.67 -16.43 -11.22
N ALA A 138 3.90 -15.24 -10.63
CA ALA A 138 4.86 -15.01 -9.56
C ALA A 138 4.68 -15.99 -8.38
N SER A 139 3.45 -16.16 -7.89
CA SER A 139 3.16 -17.03 -6.74
C SER A 139 3.53 -18.50 -7.02
N ALA A 140 3.29 -18.99 -8.23
CA ALA A 140 3.63 -20.35 -8.61
C ALA A 140 5.15 -20.55 -8.72
N ARG A 141 5.85 -19.57 -9.30
CA ARG A 141 7.32 -19.54 -9.39
C ARG A 141 7.97 -19.55 -8.01
N ILE A 142 7.50 -18.67 -7.12
CA ILE A 142 7.96 -18.60 -5.72
C ILE A 142 7.77 -19.94 -5.00
N ALA A 143 6.61 -20.57 -5.16
CA ALA A 143 6.35 -21.88 -4.54
C ALA A 143 7.27 -22.98 -5.09
N ALA A 144 7.57 -22.96 -6.39
CA ALA A 144 8.50 -23.90 -7.02
C ALA A 144 9.92 -23.73 -6.46
N VAL A 145 10.39 -22.49 -6.33
CA VAL A 145 11.70 -22.17 -5.77
C VAL A 145 11.80 -22.59 -4.30
N ARG A 146 10.79 -22.30 -3.46
CA ARG A 146 10.75 -22.74 -2.05
C ARG A 146 10.82 -24.25 -1.93
N ARG A 147 10.13 -24.98 -2.81
CA ARG A 147 10.22 -26.44 -2.88
C ARG A 147 11.62 -26.92 -3.27
N ALA A 148 12.21 -26.31 -4.29
CA ALA A 148 13.56 -26.66 -4.76
C ALA A 148 14.64 -26.43 -3.68
N ARG A 149 14.46 -25.41 -2.83
CA ARG A 149 15.33 -25.12 -1.68
C ARG A 149 15.07 -26.00 -0.45
N GLY A 150 14.02 -26.84 -0.47
CA GLY A 150 13.65 -27.74 0.62
C GLY A 150 12.77 -27.13 1.71
N GLU A 151 12.21 -25.92 1.52
CA GLU A 151 11.42 -25.21 2.54
C GLU A 151 9.96 -25.70 2.64
N LEU A 152 9.45 -26.39 1.61
CA LEU A 152 8.05 -26.88 1.55
C LEU A 152 7.95 -28.41 1.59
N GLY A 153 8.89 -29.07 2.26
CA GLY A 153 8.95 -30.54 2.40
C GLY A 153 8.37 -31.08 3.71
N TYR A 154 7.04 -31.13 3.83
CA TYR A 154 6.33 -32.10 4.69
C TYR A 154 4.99 -32.50 4.06
N ARG A 155 5.04 -33.49 3.17
CA ARG A 155 4.25 -34.73 3.09
C ARG A 155 4.34 -35.31 1.68
#